data_AF-A0A268NX80-F1
#
_entry.id   AF-A0A268NX80-F1
#
_cell.length_a   1.000
_cell.length_b   1.000
_cell.length_c   1.000
_cell.angle_alpha   90.00
_cell.angle_beta   90.00
_cell.angle_gamma   90.00
#
_symmetry.space_group_name_H-M   'P 1'
#
loop_
_entity.id
_entity.type
_entity.pdbx_description
1 polymer ?
#
loop_
_entity_poly.entity_id
_entity_poly.type
_entity_poly.pdbx_seq_one_letter_code
_entity_poly.pdbx_strand_id
1 'polypeptide(L)'
;MYFFINCEHPVLKSFLSIKEHHLLYQKVLDQPNKENVSELDLAFRLFFYELRLLKYVSTLIKNYTIDVIKRYRNHFKKHVYILDKDAPADNVTNTLQSYFAVDFSTDPAVLFDKKCESICQCVGNKQLKNALNSLTKRQLQVLELFYIYDMDNQSAAKYLNVSNQNISTIHNRALEKLYKKMVDKDE
;
A
#
# COMPACT_ATOMS: atom_id res chain seq x y z
N MET A 1 -59.12 22.79 -3.36
CA MET A 1 -57.78 22.33 -2.91
C MET A 1 -57.80 20.80 -2.85
N TYR A 2 -57.75 20.14 -4.01
CA TYR A 2 -57.77 18.67 -4.13
C TYR A 2 -56.43 18.20 -4.69
N PHE A 3 -55.41 18.07 -3.84
CA PHE A 3 -54.04 17.84 -4.31
C PHE A 3 -53.60 16.36 -4.35
N PHE A 4 -54.45 15.40 -3.97
CA PHE A 4 -54.00 14.01 -3.75
C PHE A 4 -54.75 12.92 -4.53
N ILE A 5 -55.68 13.25 -5.42
CA ILE A 5 -56.57 12.23 -6.04
C ILE A 5 -55.90 11.44 -7.19
N ASN A 6 -54.69 11.80 -7.65
CA ASN A 6 -53.97 11.05 -8.70
C ASN A 6 -52.47 10.91 -8.42
N CYS A 7 -52.10 10.26 -7.31
CA CYS A 7 -50.69 10.06 -6.97
C CYS A 7 -50.14 8.70 -7.47
N GLU A 8 -49.62 8.68 -8.70
CA GLU A 8 -48.82 7.55 -9.22
C GLU A 8 -47.43 7.42 -8.58
N HIS A 9 -47.02 8.39 -7.75
CA HIS A 9 -45.68 8.46 -7.20
C HIS A 9 -45.39 7.30 -6.21
N PRO A 10 -44.37 6.45 -6.44
CA PRO A 10 -44.10 5.25 -5.64
C PRO A 10 -43.94 5.53 -4.15
N VAL A 11 -43.29 6.65 -3.78
CA VAL A 11 -43.09 7.04 -2.38
C VAL A 11 -44.42 7.33 -1.68
N LEU A 12 -45.39 7.92 -2.38
CA LEU A 12 -46.71 8.19 -1.81
C LEU A 12 -47.51 6.90 -1.64
N LYS A 13 -47.38 5.95 -2.58
CA LYS A 13 -47.95 4.61 -2.43
C LYS A 13 -47.35 3.88 -1.22
N SER A 14 -46.03 3.90 -1.06
CA SER A 14 -45.36 3.31 0.10
C SER A 14 -45.76 3.98 1.41
N PHE A 15 -45.90 5.31 1.42
CA PHE A 15 -46.35 6.06 2.59
C PHE A 15 -47.77 5.67 3.00
N LEU A 16 -48.72 5.66 2.05
CA LEU A 16 -50.13 5.34 2.30
C LEU A 16 -50.40 3.84 2.49
N SER A 17 -49.42 2.97 2.23
CA SER A 17 -49.50 1.54 2.55
C SER A 17 -49.38 1.27 4.04
N ILE A 18 -48.82 2.22 4.81
CA ILE A 18 -48.69 2.15 6.25
C ILE A 18 -50.03 2.55 6.88
N LYS A 19 -50.57 1.70 7.76
CA LYS A 19 -51.90 1.87 8.33
C LYS A 19 -52.04 3.17 9.13
N GLU A 20 -51.03 3.54 9.91
CA GLU A 20 -51.03 4.77 10.69
C GLU A 20 -51.09 6.02 9.79
N HIS A 21 -50.29 6.03 8.73
CA HIS A 21 -50.24 7.14 7.76
C HIS A 21 -51.54 7.25 6.94
N HIS A 22 -52.14 6.10 6.60
CA HIS A 22 -53.44 6.07 5.94
C HIS A 22 -54.54 6.65 6.83
N LEU A 23 -54.51 6.36 8.13
CA LEU A 23 -55.47 6.91 9.09
C LEU A 23 -55.32 8.43 9.26
N LEU A 24 -54.07 8.94 9.29
CA LEU A 24 -53.82 10.38 9.29
C LEU A 24 -54.34 11.06 8.02
N TYR A 25 -54.18 10.41 6.87
CA TYR A 25 -54.73 10.89 5.61
C TYR A 25 -56.27 10.94 5.63
N GLN A 26 -56.92 9.89 6.14
CA GLN A 26 -58.38 9.86 6.31
C GLN A 26 -58.88 10.97 7.26
N LYS A 27 -58.21 11.19 8.40
CA LYS A 27 -58.54 12.27 9.34
C LYS A 27 -58.52 13.66 8.69
N VAL A 28 -57.57 13.91 7.79
CA VAL A 28 -57.49 15.17 7.03
C VAL A 28 -58.64 15.31 6.03
N LEU A 29 -59.09 14.20 5.41
CA LEU A 29 -60.24 14.20 4.52
C LEU A 29 -61.54 14.47 5.27
N ASP A 30 -61.72 13.85 6.43
CA ASP A 30 -62.92 13.99 7.26
C ASP A 30 -63.00 15.37 7.93
N GLN A 31 -61.85 15.89 8.40
CA GLN A 31 -61.74 17.18 9.08
C GLN A 31 -60.48 17.93 8.63
N PRO A 32 -60.57 18.75 7.56
CA PRO A 32 -59.44 19.54 7.08
C PRO A 32 -59.22 20.76 7.98
N ASN A 33 -58.64 20.53 9.16
CA ASN A 33 -58.17 21.58 10.06
C ASN A 33 -56.63 21.74 9.93
N LYS A 34 -56.08 22.85 10.44
CA LYS A 34 -54.64 23.12 10.34
C LYS A 34 -53.78 22.11 11.10
N GLU A 35 -54.30 21.58 12.21
CA GLU A 35 -53.59 20.64 13.08
C GLU A 35 -53.40 19.27 12.41
N ASN A 36 -54.48 18.68 11.89
CA ASN A 36 -54.49 17.41 11.17
C ASN A 36 -53.60 17.48 9.91
N VAL A 37 -53.64 18.60 9.18
CA VAL A 37 -52.76 18.80 8.01
C VAL A 37 -51.29 18.88 8.44
N SER A 38 -50.99 19.56 9.54
CA SER A 38 -49.63 19.63 10.08
C SER A 38 -49.13 18.28 10.59
N GLU A 39 -50.00 17.49 11.21
CA GLU A 39 -49.69 16.14 11.70
C GLU A 39 -49.35 15.19 10.54
N LEU A 40 -50.16 15.22 9.47
CA LEU A 40 -49.91 14.45 8.26
C LEU A 40 -48.61 14.89 7.55
N ASP A 41 -48.35 16.20 7.44
CA ASP A 41 -47.12 16.72 6.83
C ASP A 41 -45.88 16.29 7.62
N LEU A 42 -45.95 16.35 8.95
CA LEU A 42 -44.85 15.90 9.82
C LEU A 42 -44.58 14.40 9.66
N ALA A 43 -45.62 13.57 9.66
CA ALA A 43 -45.51 12.13 9.42
C ALA A 43 -44.87 11.84 8.05
N PHE A 44 -45.30 12.54 6.99
CA PHE A 44 -44.74 12.38 5.66
C PHE A 44 -43.27 12.80 5.59
N ARG A 45 -42.90 13.92 6.22
CA ARG A 45 -41.50 14.38 6.27
C ARG A 45 -40.58 13.38 6.97
N LEU A 46 -41.03 12.82 8.10
CA LEU A 46 -40.25 11.82 8.85
C LEU A 46 -40.06 10.55 8.02
N PHE A 47 -41.13 10.02 7.43
CA PHE A 47 -41.07 8.86 6.54
C PHE A 47 -40.13 9.09 5.35
N PHE A 48 -40.25 10.25 4.70
CA PHE A 48 -39.41 10.58 3.55
C PHE A 48 -37.95 10.78 3.94
N TYR A 49 -37.70 11.36 5.11
CA TYR A 49 -36.35 11.50 5.66
C TYR A 49 -35.71 10.14 5.93
N GLU A 50 -36.44 9.21 6.54
CA GLU A 50 -35.95 7.86 6.82
C GLU A 50 -35.57 7.12 5.52
N LEU A 51 -36.42 7.18 4.50
CA LEU A 51 -36.11 6.60 3.18
C LEU A 51 -34.85 7.20 2.56
N ARG A 52 -34.67 8.51 2.66
CA ARG A 52 -33.48 9.20 2.15
C ARG A 52 -32.23 8.82 2.95
N LEU A 53 -32.35 8.71 4.27
CA LEU A 53 -31.26 8.30 5.14
C LEU A 53 -30.83 6.87 4.83
N LEU A 54 -31.78 5.94 4.72
CA LEU A 54 -31.51 4.54 4.39
C LEU A 54 -30.82 4.42 3.02
N LYS A 55 -31.32 5.13 2.01
CA LYS A 55 -30.70 5.18 0.68
C LYS A 55 -29.28 5.72 0.74
N TYR A 56 -29.07 6.81 1.48
CA TYR A 56 -27.77 7.45 1.64
C TYR A 56 -26.77 6.49 2.30
N VAL A 57 -27.12 5.92 3.46
CA VAL A 57 -26.27 5.00 4.21
C VAL A 57 -25.95 3.75 3.38
N SER A 58 -26.95 3.18 2.70
CA SER A 58 -26.73 2.02 1.83
C SER A 58 -25.76 2.31 0.69
N THR A 59 -25.88 3.50 0.08
CA THR A 59 -24.97 3.94 -0.98
C THR A 59 -23.57 4.19 -0.46
N LEU A 60 -23.45 4.82 0.72
CA LEU A 60 -22.18 5.08 1.38
C LEU A 60 -21.43 3.78 1.70
N ILE A 61 -22.12 2.81 2.32
CA ILE A 61 -21.55 1.49 2.64
C ILE A 61 -21.05 0.83 1.36
N LYS A 62 -21.90 0.74 0.33
CA LYS A 62 -21.55 0.12 -0.96
C LYS A 62 -20.28 0.73 -1.55
N ASN A 63 -20.22 2.06 -1.64
CA ASN A 63 -19.09 2.76 -2.25
C ASN A 63 -17.81 2.57 -1.42
N TYR A 64 -17.91 2.67 -0.09
CA TYR A 64 -16.77 2.44 0.79
C TYR A 64 -16.22 1.01 0.67
N THR A 65 -17.10 0.01 0.63
CA THR A 65 -16.69 -1.39 0.42
C THR A 65 -15.96 -1.58 -0.90
N ILE A 66 -16.46 -0.98 -2.00
CA ILE A 66 -15.79 -1.03 -3.30
C ILE A 66 -14.39 -0.41 -3.22
N ASP A 67 -14.25 0.74 -2.57
CA ASP A 67 -12.97 1.41 -2.42
C ASP A 67 -11.96 0.58 -1.61
N VAL A 68 -12.41 -0.02 -0.50
CA VAL A 68 -11.58 -0.92 0.32
C VAL A 68 -11.09 -2.10 -0.52
N ILE A 69 -12.00 -2.79 -1.22
CA ILE A 69 -11.65 -3.94 -2.07
C ILE A 69 -10.65 -3.52 -3.16
N LYS A 70 -10.87 -2.37 -3.79
CA LYS A 70 -9.97 -1.83 -4.82
C LYS A 70 -8.58 -1.51 -4.25
N ARG A 71 -8.51 -0.92 -3.05
CA ARG A 71 -7.24 -0.66 -2.35
C ARG A 71 -6.48 -1.95 -2.08
N TYR A 72 -7.14 -2.96 -1.51
CA TYR A 72 -6.50 -4.27 -1.26
C TYR A 72 -6.03 -4.94 -2.55
N ARG A 73 -6.89 -5.03 -3.58
CA ARG A 73 -6.51 -5.61 -4.88
C ARG A 73 -5.29 -4.91 -5.48
N ASN A 74 -5.25 -3.58 -5.43
CA ASN A 74 -4.11 -2.81 -5.93
C ASN A 74 -2.85 -3.05 -5.09
N HIS A 75 -2.98 -3.15 -3.76
CA HIS A 75 -1.89 -3.48 -2.87
C HIS A 75 -1.31 -4.86 -3.20
N PHE A 76 -2.13 -5.91 -3.23
CA PHE A 76 -1.68 -7.28 -3.56
C PHE A 76 -1.17 -7.43 -5.01
N LYS A 77 -1.69 -6.65 -5.96
CA LYS A 77 -1.17 -6.62 -7.33
C LYS A 77 0.24 -6.03 -7.41
N LYS A 78 0.53 -4.99 -6.62
CA LYS A 78 1.86 -4.35 -6.57
C LYS A 78 2.84 -5.11 -5.68
N HIS A 79 2.35 -5.66 -4.58
CA HIS A 79 3.10 -6.38 -3.57
C HIS A 79 2.60 -7.81 -3.54
N VAL A 80 2.94 -8.55 -4.59
CA VAL A 80 2.66 -9.99 -4.61
C VAL A 80 3.43 -10.59 -3.45
N TYR A 81 2.75 -11.37 -2.60
CA TYR A 81 3.42 -12.12 -1.55
C TYR A 81 4.27 -13.19 -2.23
N ILE A 82 5.54 -12.85 -2.45
CA ILE A 82 6.52 -13.71 -3.14
C ILE A 82 6.81 -14.94 -2.28
N LEU A 83 6.61 -14.88 -0.96
CA LEU A 83 6.95 -15.94 -0.03
C LEU A 83 6.10 -17.22 -0.19
N ASP A 84 4.85 -17.11 -0.63
CA ASP A 84 3.90 -18.23 -0.81
C ASP A 84 3.85 -18.76 -2.25
N LYS A 85 4.67 -18.21 -3.16
CA LYS A 85 4.77 -18.75 -4.51
C LYS A 85 5.66 -19.98 -4.51
N ASP A 86 5.19 -21.04 -5.16
CA ASP A 86 5.99 -22.20 -5.52
C ASP A 86 7.22 -21.71 -6.29
N ALA A 87 8.41 -22.10 -5.82
CA ALA A 87 9.65 -21.81 -6.52
C ALA A 87 9.59 -22.42 -7.93
N PRO A 88 10.12 -21.74 -8.97
CA PRO A 88 10.18 -22.32 -10.30
C PRO A 88 10.91 -23.66 -10.21
N ALA A 89 10.27 -24.67 -10.77
CA ALA A 89 10.61 -26.07 -10.62
C ALA A 89 12.08 -26.36 -10.98
N ASP A 90 12.91 -26.48 -9.94
CA ASP A 90 14.11 -27.31 -9.93
C ASP A 90 14.34 -27.80 -8.50
N ASN A 91 13.73 -28.96 -8.24
CA ASN A 91 13.98 -29.87 -7.12
C ASN A 91 13.76 -29.34 -5.69
N VAL A 92 12.85 -30.05 -5.00
CA VAL A 92 12.49 -29.96 -3.58
C VAL A 92 11.44 -28.90 -3.27
N THR A 93 10.33 -29.39 -2.72
CA THR A 93 9.15 -28.68 -2.19
C THR A 93 9.54 -27.60 -1.19
N ASN A 94 9.89 -26.42 -1.69
CA ASN A 94 10.39 -25.32 -0.88
C ASN A 94 9.80 -24.02 -1.42
N THR A 95 8.90 -23.40 -0.65
CA THR A 95 8.42 -22.03 -0.86
C THR A 95 9.59 -21.06 -0.84
N LEU A 96 9.48 -19.89 -1.47
CA LEU A 96 10.53 -18.85 -1.43
C LEU A 96 10.92 -18.43 -0.01
N GLN A 97 10.07 -18.72 0.98
CA GLN A 97 10.38 -18.65 2.41
C GLN A 97 11.64 -19.46 2.81
N SER A 98 11.91 -20.61 2.19
CA SER A 98 13.12 -21.40 2.47
C SER A 98 14.40 -20.73 1.95
N TYR A 99 14.29 -19.88 0.92
CA TYR A 99 15.43 -19.10 0.40
C TYR A 99 15.81 -17.94 1.33
N PHE A 100 14.85 -17.43 2.10
CA PHE A 100 15.06 -16.42 3.15
C PHE A 100 15.27 -17.03 4.54
N ALA A 101 15.05 -18.32 4.71
CA ALA A 101 15.45 -19.06 5.90
C ALA A 101 16.98 -19.19 5.86
N VAL A 102 17.66 -18.12 6.29
CA VAL A 102 19.08 -18.15 6.60
C VAL A 102 19.28 -19.31 7.56
N ASP A 103 20.18 -20.21 7.22
CA ASP A 103 20.55 -21.34 8.06
C ASP A 103 21.10 -20.79 9.39
N PHE A 104 20.24 -20.74 10.41
CA PHE A 104 20.54 -20.24 11.76
C PHE A 104 21.54 -21.15 12.50
N SER A 105 22.12 -22.14 11.81
CA SER A 105 23.25 -22.94 12.29
C SER A 105 24.52 -22.11 12.49
N THR A 106 24.59 -20.90 11.93
CA THR A 106 25.62 -19.92 12.25
C THR A 106 25.03 -18.86 13.16
N ASP A 107 25.51 -18.80 14.41
CA ASP A 107 25.17 -17.77 15.38
C ASP A 107 25.20 -16.37 14.71
N PRO A 108 24.10 -15.59 14.72
CA PRO A 108 24.07 -14.25 14.15
C PRO A 108 25.22 -13.37 14.66
N ALA A 109 25.70 -13.61 15.89
CA ALA A 109 26.88 -12.94 16.41
C ALA A 109 28.13 -13.20 15.53
N VAL A 110 28.33 -14.42 15.00
CA VAL A 110 29.49 -14.77 14.16
C VAL A 110 29.45 -14.11 12.78
N LEU A 111 28.25 -13.85 12.23
CA LEU A 111 28.09 -13.12 10.97
C LEU A 111 28.33 -11.60 11.12
N PHE A 112 28.03 -11.04 12.29
CA PHE A 112 28.21 -9.62 12.58
C PHE A 112 29.53 -9.26 13.31
N ASP A 113 30.19 -10.20 13.98
CA ASP A 113 31.44 -9.95 14.74
C ASP A 113 32.71 -9.92 13.87
N LYS A 114 32.64 -10.40 12.61
CA LYS A 114 33.72 -10.14 11.67
C LYS A 114 33.59 -8.70 11.19
N LYS A 115 34.15 -7.78 11.98
CA LYS A 115 34.46 -6.42 11.56
C LYS A 115 35.45 -6.50 10.40
N CYS A 116 34.92 -6.68 9.19
CA CYS A 116 35.70 -6.60 7.98
C CYS A 116 36.31 -5.21 7.90
N GLU A 117 37.64 -5.11 7.93
CA GLU A 117 38.30 -3.82 7.73
C GLU A 117 38.35 -3.43 6.24
N SER A 118 38.25 -4.41 5.34
CA SER A 118 38.26 -4.18 3.89
C SER A 118 37.19 -4.97 3.16
N ILE A 119 36.61 -4.33 2.13
CA ILE A 119 35.50 -4.88 1.35
C ILE A 119 35.94 -6.13 0.57
N CYS A 120 37.22 -6.23 0.23
CA CYS A 120 37.81 -7.40 -0.43
C CYS A 120 37.84 -8.66 0.46
N GLN A 121 37.72 -8.51 1.78
CA GLN A 121 37.71 -9.62 2.74
C GLN A 121 36.30 -10.17 2.98
N CYS A 122 35.25 -9.35 2.79
CA CYS A 122 33.86 -9.78 3.00
C CYS A 122 33.25 -10.48 1.78
N VAL A 123 33.88 -10.35 0.61
CA VAL A 123 33.34 -10.89 -0.63
C VAL A 123 33.82 -12.32 -0.87
N GLY A 124 32.88 -13.27 -0.83
CA GLY A 124 33.13 -14.68 -1.17
C GLY A 124 33.20 -14.98 -2.67
N ASN A 125 32.59 -14.13 -3.51
CA ASN A 125 32.59 -14.33 -4.96
C ASN A 125 33.96 -13.95 -5.57
N LYS A 126 34.63 -14.93 -6.20
CA LYS A 126 35.97 -14.75 -6.80
C LYS A 126 36.00 -13.69 -7.92
N GLN A 127 34.96 -13.61 -8.74
CA GLN A 127 34.88 -12.65 -9.83
C GLN A 127 34.74 -11.22 -9.30
N LEU A 128 33.83 -11.02 -8.35
CA LEU A 128 33.65 -9.73 -7.69
C LEU A 128 34.91 -9.29 -6.95
N LYS A 129 35.61 -10.23 -6.28
CA LYS A 129 36.91 -9.96 -5.65
C LYS A 129 37.96 -9.48 -6.65
N ASN A 130 38.04 -10.12 -7.82
CA ASN A 130 38.94 -9.69 -8.90
C ASN A 130 38.55 -8.32 -9.47
N ALA A 131 37.26 -8.02 -9.57
CA ALA A 131 36.77 -6.72 -10.02
C ALA A 131 37.13 -5.62 -9.00
N LEU A 132 36.92 -5.87 -7.70
CA LEU A 132 37.31 -4.97 -6.61
C LEU A 132 38.81 -4.67 -6.61
N ASN A 133 39.65 -5.68 -6.80
CA ASN A 133 41.11 -5.53 -6.88
C ASN A 133 41.59 -4.64 -8.04
N SER A 134 40.72 -4.35 -9.02
CA SER A 134 41.05 -3.48 -10.15
C SER A 134 40.61 -2.03 -9.99
N LEU A 135 39.89 -1.71 -8.92
CA LEU A 135 39.55 -0.35 -8.58
C LEU A 135 40.78 0.41 -8.07
N THR A 136 40.76 1.73 -8.22
CA THR A 136 41.81 2.55 -7.59
C THR A 136 41.62 2.56 -6.08
N LYS A 137 42.70 2.82 -5.32
CA LYS A 137 42.64 2.95 -3.85
C LYS A 137 41.54 3.91 -3.39
N ARG A 138 41.36 5.03 -4.11
CA ARG A 138 40.33 6.02 -3.78
C ARG A 138 38.91 5.51 -4.04
N GLN A 139 38.70 4.75 -5.11
CA GLN A 139 37.42 4.11 -5.40
C GLN A 139 37.08 3.05 -4.34
N LEU A 140 38.06 2.21 -3.97
CA LEU A 140 37.89 1.19 -2.94
C LEU A 140 37.57 1.83 -1.58
N GLN A 141 38.32 2.86 -1.19
CA GLN A 141 38.10 3.60 0.05
C GLN A 141 36.69 4.19 0.14
N VAL A 142 36.18 4.76 -0.96
CA VAL A 142 34.79 5.28 -1.00
C VAL A 142 33.78 4.14 -0.86
N LEU A 143 33.99 2.98 -1.49
CA LEU A 143 33.09 1.84 -1.31
C LEU A 143 33.12 1.30 0.12
N GLU A 144 34.29 1.25 0.76
CA GLU A 144 34.42 0.81 2.16
C GLU A 144 33.63 1.73 3.11
N LEU A 145 33.70 3.05 2.92
CA LEU A 145 32.90 4.00 3.71
C LEU A 145 31.39 3.74 3.61
N PHE A 146 30.89 3.37 2.43
CA PHE A 146 29.46 3.11 2.23
C PHE A 146 29.04 1.73 2.74
N TYR A 147 29.79 0.68 2.43
CA TYR A 147 29.32 -0.70 2.63
C TYR A 147 29.85 -1.37 3.90
N ILE A 148 30.91 -0.83 4.51
CA ILE A 148 31.44 -1.32 5.80
C ILE A 148 31.04 -0.37 6.93
N TYR A 149 31.17 0.93 6.70
CA TYR A 149 30.97 1.95 7.74
C TYR A 149 29.60 2.65 7.67
N ASP A 150 28.73 2.23 6.73
CA ASP A 150 27.36 2.74 6.55
C ASP A 150 27.26 4.28 6.47
N MET A 151 28.27 4.91 5.85
CA MET A 151 28.30 6.36 5.69
C MET A 151 27.50 6.80 4.46
N ASP A 152 26.78 7.91 4.63
CA ASP A 152 26.18 8.63 3.51
C ASP A 152 27.18 9.55 2.79
N ASN A 153 26.77 10.10 1.64
CA ASN A 153 27.61 11.00 0.85
C ASN A 153 28.15 12.19 1.67
N GLN A 154 27.34 12.73 2.58
CA GLN A 154 27.72 13.88 3.39
C GLN A 154 28.79 13.52 4.43
N SER A 155 28.62 12.39 5.11
CA SER A 155 29.55 11.91 6.12
C SER A 155 30.88 11.47 5.50
N ALA A 156 30.82 10.75 4.37
CA ALA A 156 32.01 10.36 3.62
C ALA A 156 32.76 11.58 3.05
N ALA A 157 32.05 12.60 2.57
CA ALA A 157 32.65 13.84 2.06
C ALA A 157 33.37 14.62 3.15
N LYS A 158 32.75 14.75 4.32
CA LYS A 158 33.39 15.33 5.51
C LYS A 158 34.62 14.54 5.94
N TYR A 159 34.51 13.21 6.02
CA TYR A 159 35.60 12.33 6.42
C TYR A 159 36.81 12.42 5.49
N LEU A 160 36.57 12.49 4.18
CA LEU A 160 37.63 12.57 3.16
C LEU A 160 38.02 14.00 2.77
N ASN A 161 37.43 15.01 3.42
CA ASN A 161 37.60 16.45 3.15
C ASN A 161 37.46 16.81 1.66
N VAL A 162 36.38 16.35 1.03
CA VAL A 162 36.03 16.63 -0.37
C VAL A 162 34.56 17.02 -0.50
N SER A 163 34.12 17.44 -1.68
CA SER A 163 32.70 17.77 -1.91
C SER A 163 31.81 16.52 -1.99
N ASN A 164 30.53 16.67 -1.63
CA ASN A 164 29.53 15.61 -1.79
C ASN A 164 29.46 15.12 -3.25
N GLN A 165 29.50 16.04 -4.22
CA GLN A 165 29.49 15.66 -5.64
C GLN A 165 30.69 14.79 -6.00
N ASN A 166 31.87 15.06 -5.45
CA ASN A 166 33.07 14.26 -5.71
C ASN A 166 32.88 12.82 -5.21
N ILE A 167 32.37 12.64 -3.99
CA ILE A 167 32.05 11.32 -3.44
C ILE A 167 31.05 10.57 -4.32
N SER A 168 29.93 11.21 -4.68
CA SER A 168 28.92 10.56 -5.52
C SER A 168 29.49 10.16 -6.88
N THR A 169 30.36 10.99 -7.47
CA THR A 169 31.01 10.68 -8.74
C THR A 169 31.95 9.49 -8.62
N ILE A 170 32.76 9.43 -7.56
CA ILE A 170 33.69 8.31 -7.32
C ILE A 170 32.92 7.02 -7.06
N HIS A 171 31.87 7.09 -6.22
CA HIS A 171 31.01 5.95 -5.87
C HIS A 171 30.34 5.37 -7.13
N ASN A 172 29.66 6.20 -7.92
CA ASN A 172 29.01 5.76 -9.16
C ASN A 172 30.01 5.17 -10.16
N ARG A 173 31.15 5.84 -10.39
CA ARG A 173 32.19 5.32 -11.30
C ARG A 173 32.81 4.01 -10.83
N ALA A 174 32.91 3.81 -9.51
CA ALA A 174 33.39 2.54 -8.96
C ALA A 174 32.38 1.42 -9.25
N LEU A 175 31.09 1.66 -8.99
CA LEU A 175 30.02 0.71 -9.26
C LEU A 175 29.89 0.37 -10.76
N GLU A 176 29.97 1.36 -11.64
CA GLU A 176 29.95 1.14 -13.10
C GLU A 176 31.10 0.24 -13.56
N LYS A 177 32.32 0.43 -13.02
CA LYS A 177 33.47 -0.44 -13.34
C LYS A 177 33.27 -1.87 -12.84
N LEU A 178 32.72 -2.03 -11.64
CA LEU A 178 32.40 -3.35 -11.10
C LEU A 178 31.36 -4.04 -11.98
N TYR A 179 30.28 -3.33 -12.33
CA TYR A 179 29.22 -3.85 -13.19
C TYR A 179 29.75 -4.34 -14.54
N LYS A 180 30.53 -3.51 -15.25
CA LYS A 180 31.14 -3.89 -16.54
C LYS A 180 31.96 -5.17 -16.42
N LYS A 181 32.83 -5.26 -15.41
CA LYS A 181 33.63 -6.48 -15.18
C LYS A 181 32.84 -7.72 -14.78
N MET A 182 31.65 -7.54 -14.24
CA MET A 182 30.76 -8.65 -13.92
C MET A 182 30.00 -9.14 -15.14
N VAL A 183 29.73 -8.27 -16.13
CA VAL A 183 28.97 -8.57 -17.36
C VAL A 183 29.86 -8.98 -18.54
N ASP A 184 31.05 -8.40 -18.70
CA ASP A 184 31.98 -8.61 -19.83
C ASP A 184 32.62 -10.02 -19.88
N LYS A 185 32.09 -11.02 -19.16
CA LYS A 185 32.62 -12.39 -19.11
C LYS A 185 31.58 -13.50 -19.35
N ASP A 186 30.36 -13.11 -19.73
CA ASP A 186 29.34 -14.03 -20.25
C ASP A 186 29.47 -14.24 -21.79
N GLU A 187 30.60 -13.83 -22.39
CA GLU A 187 31.12 -14.22 -23.72
C GLU A 187 32.44 -14.98 -23.57
#